data_AF-A0A957S898-F1
#
_entry.id   AF-A0A957S898-F1
#
_cell.length_a   1.000
_cell.length_b   1.000
_cell.length_c   1.000
_cell.angle_alpha   90.00
_cell.angle_beta   90.00
_cell.angle_gamma   90.00
#
_symmetry.space_group_name_H-M   'P 1'
#
loop_
_entity.id
_entity.type
_entity.pdbx_description
1 polymer ?
#
loop_
_entity_poly.entity_id
_entity_poly.type
_entity_poly.pdbx_seq_one_letter_code
_entity_poly.pdbx_strand_id
1 'polypeptide(L)'
;MMARNGVGREITVNSALLARAMLAAQLGMQFGGDRDVYQAAGYDKSISLEQYWGVYRRGDVAKRLVNVFPDDTWRKPPVIYDGKEKWEEGTTNPFLLAWDEIAT
;
A
#
# COMPACT_ATOMS: atom_id res chain seq x y z
N MET A 1 48.52 46.11 -0.84
CA MET A 1 47.67 45.11 -0.16
C MET A 1 46.28 45.19 -0.78
N MET A 2 45.98 44.38 -1.79
CA MET A 2 44.68 44.40 -2.50
C MET A 2 44.27 42.99 -2.94
N ALA A 3 42.96 42.76 -2.90
CA ALA A 3 42.28 41.47 -2.89
C ALA A 3 42.41 40.66 -4.20
N ARG A 4 42.73 39.37 -4.06
CA ARG A 4 42.62 38.34 -5.10
C ARG A 4 41.80 37.14 -4.58
N ASN A 5 40.59 37.38 -4.07
CA ASN A 5 39.74 36.32 -3.52
C ASN A 5 38.42 36.07 -4.28
N GLY A 6 38.14 36.80 -5.37
CA GLY A 6 36.88 36.67 -6.13
C GLY A 6 36.84 35.49 -7.11
N VAL A 7 37.93 35.30 -7.87
CA VAL A 7 37.94 34.41 -9.04
C VAL A 7 37.80 32.92 -8.66
N GLY A 8 38.38 32.46 -7.55
CA GLY A 8 38.30 31.05 -7.13
C GLY A 8 36.93 30.61 -6.61
N ARG A 9 36.18 31.53 -5.97
CA ARG A 9 34.82 31.24 -5.48
C ARG A 9 33.81 31.21 -6.62
N GLU A 10 33.92 32.12 -7.59
CA GLU A 10 33.06 32.14 -8.78
C GLU A 10 33.20 30.88 -9.63
N ILE A 11 34.42 30.38 -9.83
CA ILE A 11 34.66 29.11 -10.58
C ILE A 11 34.03 27.91 -9.85
N THR A 12 34.08 27.89 -8.52
CA THR A 12 33.52 26.79 -7.70
C THR A 12 31.99 26.81 -7.66
N VAL A 13 31.36 28.00 -7.64
CA VAL A 13 29.89 28.11 -7.69
C VAL A 13 29.37 27.72 -9.07
N ASN A 14 30.06 28.15 -10.13
CA ASN A 14 29.69 27.78 -11.50
C ASN A 14 29.84 26.28 -11.78
N SER A 15 30.86 25.61 -11.20
CA SER A 15 31.02 24.16 -11.34
C SER A 15 29.93 23.37 -10.63
N ALA A 16 29.48 23.82 -9.45
CA ALA A 16 28.38 23.19 -8.73
C ALA A 16 27.03 23.35 -9.45
N LEU A 17 26.77 24.50 -10.06
CA LEU A 17 25.57 24.74 -10.87
C LEU A 17 25.56 23.88 -12.14
N LEU A 18 26.70 23.77 -12.82
CA LEU A 18 26.85 22.89 -14.00
C LEU A 18 26.65 21.42 -13.63
N ALA A 19 27.25 20.94 -12.54
CA ALA A 19 27.07 19.57 -12.06
C ALA A 19 25.60 19.25 -11.74
N ARG A 20 24.87 20.20 -11.13
CA ARG A 20 23.43 20.05 -10.86
C ARG A 20 22.59 20.07 -12.13
N ALA A 21 22.92 20.92 -13.10
CA ALA A 21 22.24 20.95 -14.38
C ALA A 21 22.42 19.65 -15.17
N MET A 22 23.64 19.09 -15.17
CA MET A 22 23.94 17.78 -15.78
C MET A 22 23.18 16.64 -15.08
N LEU A 23 23.18 16.63 -13.74
CA LEU A 23 22.41 15.64 -12.99
C LEU A 23 20.91 15.76 -13.25
N ALA A 24 20.36 16.99 -13.26
CA ALA A 24 18.95 17.22 -13.55
C ALA A 24 18.57 16.77 -14.97
N ALA A 25 19.45 16.98 -15.95
CA ALA A 25 19.26 16.47 -17.31
C ALA A 25 19.26 14.93 -17.38
N GLN A 26 20.02 14.27 -16.50
CA GLN A 26 20.11 12.81 -16.45
C GLN A 26 19.00 12.14 -15.62
N LEU A 27 18.48 12.81 -14.58
CA LEU A 27 17.43 12.29 -13.70
C LEU A 27 16.07 12.10 -14.41
N GLY A 28 15.86 12.76 -15.56
CA GLY A 28 14.70 12.56 -16.44
C GLY A 28 14.89 11.50 -17.54
N MET A 29 16.09 10.90 -17.65
CA MET A 29 16.42 9.88 -18.66
C MET A 29 16.17 8.45 -18.17
N GLN A 30 15.45 8.29 -17.05
CA GLN A 30 14.99 6.97 -16.61
C GLN A 30 14.16 6.35 -17.74
N PHE A 31 14.34 5.05 -17.97
CA PHE A 31 13.66 4.32 -19.05
C PHE A 31 13.93 4.83 -20.47
N GLY A 32 15.10 5.43 -20.72
CA GLY A 32 15.49 5.90 -22.06
C GLY A 32 14.75 7.15 -22.53
N GLY A 33 14.14 7.89 -21.61
CA GLY A 33 13.34 9.09 -21.91
C GLY A 33 11.87 8.79 -22.21
N ASP A 34 11.42 7.53 -22.06
CA ASP A 34 10.01 7.19 -22.15
C ASP A 34 9.24 7.78 -20.96
N ARG A 35 8.10 8.41 -21.26
CA ARG A 35 7.23 9.02 -20.25
C ARG A 35 6.22 8.04 -19.69
N ASP A 36 6.02 6.92 -20.36
CA ASP A 36 5.16 5.85 -19.89
C ASP A 36 5.95 4.85 -19.06
N VAL A 37 6.11 5.17 -17.77
CA VAL A 37 6.87 4.35 -16.82
C VAL A 37 6.31 2.93 -16.71
N TYR A 38 4.99 2.76 -16.83
CA TYR A 38 4.36 1.45 -16.73
C TYR A 38 4.73 0.58 -17.92
N GLN A 39 4.58 1.11 -19.13
CA GLN A 39 4.97 0.41 -20.35
C GLN A 39 6.47 0.10 -20.36
N ALA A 40 7.31 1.07 -19.98
CA ALA A 40 8.75 0.88 -19.98
C ALA A 40 9.24 -0.13 -18.92
N ALA A 41 8.51 -0.28 -17.81
CA ALA A 41 8.75 -1.30 -16.80
C ALA A 41 8.04 -2.64 -17.10
N GLY A 42 7.31 -2.74 -18.22
CA GLY A 42 6.63 -3.96 -18.67
C GLY A 42 5.33 -4.28 -17.93
N TYR A 43 4.71 -3.29 -17.27
CA TYR A 43 3.42 -3.45 -16.63
C TYR A 43 2.27 -3.30 -17.64
N ASP A 44 1.26 -4.15 -17.48
CA ASP A 44 0.02 -4.05 -18.25
C ASP A 44 -0.79 -2.81 -17.83
N LYS A 45 -1.30 -2.07 -18.82
CA LYS A 45 -2.18 -0.90 -18.58
C LYS A 45 -3.60 -1.28 -18.21
N SER A 46 -4.04 -2.45 -18.66
CA SER A 46 -5.32 -3.05 -18.35
C SER A 46 -5.06 -4.29 -17.54
N ILE A 47 -5.50 -4.29 -16.27
CA ILE A 47 -5.30 -5.42 -15.37
C ILE A 47 -6.58 -6.23 -15.30
N SER A 48 -6.48 -7.53 -15.57
CA SER A 48 -7.60 -8.47 -15.47
C SER A 48 -7.83 -8.94 -14.04
N LEU A 49 -9.01 -9.51 -13.78
CA LEU A 49 -9.33 -10.10 -12.49
C LEU A 49 -8.36 -11.24 -12.13
N GLU A 50 -7.97 -12.07 -13.10
CA GLU A 50 -7.06 -13.20 -12.91
C GLU A 50 -5.68 -12.73 -12.48
N GLN A 51 -5.23 -11.57 -12.97
CA GLN A 51 -3.96 -10.97 -12.56
C GLN A 51 -4.01 -10.48 -11.11
N TYR A 52 -5.09 -9.78 -10.71
CA TYR A 52 -5.31 -9.42 -9.31
C TYR A 52 -5.38 -10.65 -8.40
N TRP A 53 -6.11 -11.68 -8.83
CA TRP A 53 -6.24 -12.94 -8.11
C TRP A 53 -4.90 -13.67 -7.99
N GLY A 54 -4.07 -13.65 -9.04
CA GLY A 54 -2.72 -14.21 -9.02
C GLY A 54 -1.82 -13.52 -7.98
N VAL A 55 -1.89 -12.19 -7.88
CA VAL A 55 -1.16 -11.42 -6.87
C VAL A 55 -1.71 -11.71 -5.46
N TYR A 56 -3.02 -11.76 -5.28
CA TYR A 56 -3.64 -12.14 -4.00
C TYR A 56 -3.20 -13.55 -3.54
N ARG A 57 -3.10 -14.50 -4.47
CA ARG A 57 -2.72 -15.89 -4.15
C ARG A 57 -1.23 -16.05 -3.83
N ARG A 58 -0.34 -15.36 -4.54
CA ARG A 58 1.11 -15.52 -4.40
C ARG A 58 1.77 -14.48 -3.50
N GLY A 59 1.15 -13.33 -3.32
CA GLY A 59 1.72 -12.19 -2.61
C GLY A 59 1.11 -11.97 -1.23
N ASP A 60 1.98 -11.61 -0.29
CA ASP A 60 1.65 -11.56 1.13
C ASP A 60 0.80 -10.33 1.47
N VAL A 61 1.11 -9.20 0.83
CA VAL A 61 0.50 -7.89 1.12
C VAL A 61 -0.97 -7.85 0.70
N ALA A 62 -1.27 -8.24 -0.54
CA ALA A 62 -2.65 -8.23 -1.04
C ALA A 62 -3.55 -9.19 -0.25
N LYS A 63 -3.04 -10.39 0.04
CA LYS A 63 -3.74 -11.37 0.87
C LYS A 63 -4.03 -10.82 2.27
N ARG A 64 -3.04 -10.21 2.91
CA ARG A 64 -3.18 -9.63 4.24
C ARG A 64 -4.19 -8.49 4.28
N LEU A 65 -4.14 -7.57 3.33
CA LEU A 65 -5.02 -6.40 3.30
C LEU A 65 -6.49 -6.78 3.13
N VAL A 66 -6.76 -7.78 2.29
CA VAL A 66 -8.13 -8.27 2.05
C VAL A 66 -8.64 -9.07 3.24
N ASN A 67 -7.81 -9.91 3.85
CA ASN A 67 -8.27 -10.81 4.91
C ASN A 67 -8.27 -10.16 6.30
N VAL A 68 -7.47 -9.12 6.56
CA VAL A 68 -7.36 -8.53 7.91
C VAL A 68 -8.70 -8.03 8.46
N PHE A 69 -9.53 -7.40 7.63
CA PHE A 69 -10.79 -6.84 8.09
C PHE A 69 -11.82 -7.93 8.40
N PRO A 70 -12.09 -8.90 7.50
CA PRO A 70 -12.93 -10.05 7.85
C PRO A 70 -12.40 -10.82 9.05
N ASP A 71 -11.10 -11.14 9.07
CA ASP A 71 -10.49 -11.93 10.14
C ASP A 71 -10.65 -11.23 11.50
N ASP A 72 -10.46 -9.90 11.56
CA ASP A 72 -10.62 -9.16 12.81
C ASP A 72 -12.10 -8.95 13.19
N THR A 73 -12.97 -8.77 12.20
CA THR A 73 -14.43 -8.65 12.41
C THR A 73 -15.01 -9.93 13.02
N TRP A 74 -14.60 -11.08 12.50
CA TRP A 74 -15.08 -12.40 12.92
C TRP A 74 -14.14 -13.09 13.92
N ARG A 75 -13.15 -12.37 14.45
CA ARG A 75 -12.21 -12.89 15.45
C ARG A 75 -12.90 -13.33 16.73
N LYS A 76 -14.02 -12.68 17.08
CA LYS A 76 -14.89 -13.07 18.17
C LYS A 76 -16.23 -13.47 17.59
N PRO A 77 -16.76 -14.64 17.96
CA PRO A 77 -18.12 -15.01 17.55
C PRO A 77 -19.10 -13.95 18.07
N PRO A 78 -20.14 -13.60 17.29
CA PRO A 78 -21.19 -12.73 17.76
C PRO A 78 -22.00 -13.41 18.88
N VAL A 79 -22.40 -12.62 19.86
CA VAL A 79 -23.36 -13.04 20.88
C VAL A 79 -24.76 -12.80 20.32
N ILE A 80 -25.59 -13.85 20.31
CA ILE A 80 -26.96 -13.79 19.80
C ILE A 80 -27.91 -13.67 20.98
N TYR A 81 -28.88 -12.75 20.89
CA TYR A 81 -29.94 -12.56 21.87
C TYR A 81 -31.30 -12.89 21.24
N ASP A 82 -32.13 -13.65 21.96
CA ASP A 82 -33.49 -14.03 21.54
C ASP A 82 -34.54 -13.47 22.52
N GLY A 83 -34.46 -12.16 22.73
CA GLY A 83 -35.42 -11.39 23.55
C GLY A 83 -36.19 -10.38 22.70
N LYS A 84 -37.24 -9.78 23.26
CA LYS A 84 -37.91 -8.65 22.57
C LYS A 84 -37.01 -7.42 22.55
N GLU A 85 -36.13 -7.31 23.56
CA GLU A 85 -35.13 -6.26 23.70
C GLU A 85 -33.72 -6.81 23.49
N LYS A 86 -32.83 -6.00 22.91
CA LYS A 86 -31.44 -6.37 22.53
C LYS A 86 -30.52 -6.79 23.69
N TRP A 87 -30.97 -6.64 24.93
CA TRP A 87 -30.20 -6.93 26.15
C TRP A 87 -30.87 -7.98 27.04
N GLU A 88 -32.01 -8.52 26.61
CA GLU A 88 -32.62 -9.64 27.32
C GLU A 88 -31.85 -10.90 26.92
N GLU A 89 -31.24 -11.56 27.92
CA GLU A 89 -30.73 -12.93 27.74
C GLU A 89 -31.93 -13.82 27.42
N GLY A 90 -32.11 -14.07 26.11
CA GLY A 90 -33.09 -15.02 25.62
C GLY A 90 -32.82 -16.37 26.25
N THR A 91 -33.79 -16.84 27.04
CA THR A 91 -33.72 -18.14 27.69
C THR A 91 -33.62 -19.23 26.62
N THR A 92 -32.40 -19.75 26.42
CA THR A 92 -32.07 -21.13 26.06
C THR A 92 -33.02 -21.78 25.03
N ASN A 93 -33.16 -21.18 23.85
CA ASN A 93 -33.78 -21.87 22.73
C ASN A 93 -32.78 -22.92 22.15
N PRO A 94 -33.24 -23.99 21.49
CA PRO A 94 -32.36 -25.01 20.92
C PRO A 94 -31.32 -24.48 19.90
N PHE A 95 -31.62 -23.39 19.20
CA PHE A 95 -30.71 -22.74 18.27
C PHE A 95 -29.58 -21.99 19.00
N LEU A 96 -29.85 -21.27 20.09
CA LEU A 96 -28.84 -20.56 20.87
C LEU A 96 -27.85 -21.55 21.51
N LEU A 97 -28.35 -22.66 22.05
CA LEU A 97 -27.51 -23.74 22.57
C LEU A 97 -26.61 -24.33 21.48
N ALA A 98 -27.17 -24.64 20.30
CA ALA A 98 -26.39 -25.17 19.18
C ALA A 98 -25.38 -24.14 18.63
N TRP A 99 -25.72 -22.85 18.66
CA TRP A 99 -24.81 -21.79 18.26
C TRP A 99 -23.60 -21.69 19.20
N ASP A 100 -23.83 -21.71 20.52
CA ASP A 100 -22.74 -21.66 21.51
C ASP A 100 -21.79 -22.86 21.38
N GLU A 101 -22.31 -24.05 21.06
CA GLU A 101 -21.48 -25.23 20.78
C GLU A 101 -20.57 -25.07 19.55
N ILE A 102 -21.06 -24.39 18.50
CA ILE A 102 -20.33 -24.21 17.23
C ILE A 102 -19.41 -22.99 17.28
N ALA A 103 -19.78 -21.96 18.04
CA ALA A 103 -19.10 -20.68 18.12
C ALA A 103 -17.85 -20.69 19.02
N THR A 104 -17.55 -21.82 19.68
CA THR A 104 -16.36 -22.02 20.53
C THR A 104 -15.10 -22.29 19.70
#